data_AF-A0A381WBF7-F1
#
_entry.id   AF-A0A381WBF7-F1
#
_cell.length_a   1.000
_cell.length_b   1.000
_cell.length_c   1.000
_cell.angle_alpha   90.00
_cell.angle_beta   90.00
_cell.angle_gamma   90.00
#
_symmetry.space_group_name_H-M   'P 1'
#
loop_
_entity.id
_entity.type
_entity.pdbx_description
1 polymer ?
#
loop_
_entity_poly.entity_id
_entity_poly.type
_entity_poly.pdbx_seq_one_letter_code
_entity_poly.pdbx_strand_id
1 'polypeptide(L)'
;MFILLCILIFSFNSCTSIKNAVTGKKSENSDEFLIKKKNPLILPPDFDDLPEPTDEETSAEKDDINIEEIIGIYNDDENQQSSESSSSESTEQYVLDNISTD
;
A
#
# COMPACT_ATOMS: atom_id res chain seq x y z
N MET A 1 -11.08 5.20 55.16
CA MET A 1 -11.35 3.75 55.23
C MET A 1 -12.78 3.39 54.80
N PHE A 2 -13.83 4.02 55.37
CA PHE A 2 -15.23 3.75 54.98
C PHE A 2 -15.55 3.98 53.49
N ILE A 3 -14.98 5.02 52.89
CA ILE A 3 -15.16 5.34 51.45
C ILE A 3 -14.64 4.23 50.53
N LEU A 4 -13.52 3.59 50.88
CA LEU A 4 -12.96 2.48 50.10
C LEU A 4 -13.87 1.24 50.16
N LEU A 5 -14.52 1.01 51.30
CA LEU A 5 -15.49 -0.07 51.46
C LEU A 5 -16.73 0.16 50.59
N CYS A 6 -17.23 1.40 50.52
CA CYS A 6 -18.36 1.76 49.66
C CYS A 6 -18.05 1.54 48.16
N ILE A 7 -16.84 1.89 47.72
CA ILE A 7 -16.38 1.69 46.34
C ILE A 7 -16.30 0.21 45.99
N LEU A 8 -15.82 -0.63 46.92
CA LEU A 8 -15.72 -2.07 46.72
C LEU A 8 -17.10 -2.72 46.59
N ILE A 9 -18.06 -2.36 47.45
CA ILE A 9 -19.42 -2.91 47.43
C ILE A 9 -20.15 -2.48 46.15
N PHE A 10 -19.99 -1.23 45.70
CA PHE A 10 -20.61 -0.76 44.46
C PHE A 10 -20.06 -1.48 43.21
N SER A 11 -18.75 -1.74 43.18
CA SER A 11 -18.09 -2.44 42.06
C SER A 11 -18.58 -3.88 41.87
N PHE A 12 -18.90 -4.61 42.95
CA PHE A 12 -19.38 -5.99 42.87
C PHE A 12 -20.84 -6.14 42.40
N ASN A 13 -21.67 -5.11 42.59
CA ASN A 13 -23.08 -5.15 42.16
C ASN A 13 -23.28 -4.99 40.65
N SER A 14 -22.24 -4.57 39.90
CA SER A 14 -22.33 -4.35 38.45
C SER A 14 -22.20 -5.64 37.60
N CYS A 15 -22.04 -6.81 38.22
CA CYS A 15 -21.80 -8.09 37.52
C CYS A 15 -23.09 -8.81 37.04
N THR A 16 -24.24 -8.14 37.05
CA THR A 16 -25.53 -8.73 36.63
C THR A 16 -25.52 -9.20 35.17
N SER A 17 -24.76 -8.53 34.30
CA SER A 17 -24.65 -8.86 32.87
C SER A 17 -24.03 -10.24 32.63
N ILE A 18 -22.92 -10.56 33.32
CA ILE A 18 -22.25 -11.86 33.25
C ILE A 18 -23.13 -12.97 33.81
N LYS A 19 -23.82 -12.71 34.93
CA LYS A 19 -24.78 -13.66 35.51
C LYS A 19 -25.90 -14.01 34.52
N ASN A 20 -26.42 -13.02 33.80
CA ASN A 20 -27.48 -13.22 32.81
C ASN A 20 -26.99 -13.98 31.55
N ALA A 21 -25.73 -13.77 31.15
CA ALA A 21 -25.09 -14.50 30.06
C ALA A 21 -24.86 -15.99 30.41
N VAL A 22 -24.35 -16.29 31.62
CA VAL A 22 -24.07 -17.67 32.06
C VAL A 22 -25.36 -18.46 32.34
N THR A 23 -26.38 -17.81 32.89
CA THR A 23 -27.68 -18.47 33.16
C THR A 23 -28.54 -18.64 31.91
N GLY A 24 -28.10 -18.18 30.74
CA GLY A 24 -28.86 -18.27 29.49
C GLY A 24 -30.18 -17.50 29.50
N LYS A 25 -30.29 -16.43 30.31
CA LYS A 25 -31.50 -15.62 30.38
C LYS A 25 -31.69 -14.87 29.06
N LYS A 26 -32.70 -15.27 28.30
CA LYS A 26 -33.13 -14.62 27.07
C LYS A 26 -33.77 -13.26 27.39
N SER A 27 -33.39 -12.22 26.65
CA SER A 27 -34.07 -10.92 26.72
C SER A 27 -35.49 -11.05 26.17
N GLU A 28 -36.47 -10.36 26.77
CA GLU A 28 -37.90 -10.47 26.42
C GLU A 28 -38.19 -10.20 24.93
N ASN A 29 -37.29 -9.50 24.21
CA ASN A 29 -37.43 -9.18 22.78
C ASN A 29 -36.29 -9.72 21.89
N SER A 30 -35.62 -10.81 22.27
CA SER A 30 -34.44 -11.28 21.51
C SER A 30 -34.75 -11.95 20.16
N ASP A 31 -36.03 -12.16 19.81
CA ASP A 31 -36.41 -12.83 18.55
C ASP A 31 -36.70 -11.84 17.42
N GLU A 32 -36.54 -10.55 17.66
CA GLU A 32 -36.52 -9.55 16.60
C GLU A 32 -35.19 -9.64 15.86
N PHE A 33 -35.23 -10.18 14.64
CA PHE A 33 -34.11 -10.06 13.72
C PHE A 33 -33.73 -8.57 13.62
N LEU A 34 -32.43 -8.25 13.76
CA LEU A 34 -31.88 -6.88 13.63
C LEU A 34 -31.94 -6.37 12.18
N ILE A 35 -33.12 -6.43 11.57
CA ILE A 35 -33.38 -5.99 10.21
C ILE A 35 -33.45 -4.47 10.23
N LYS A 36 -32.31 -3.84 9.99
CA LYS A 36 -32.22 -2.40 9.77
C LYS A 36 -32.86 -2.08 8.43
N LYS A 37 -33.96 -1.34 8.43
CA LYS A 37 -34.61 -0.84 7.20
C LYS A 37 -33.62 0.06 6.46
N LYS A 38 -33.16 -0.39 5.30
CA LYS A 38 -32.32 0.42 4.41
C LYS A 38 -33.20 1.44 3.68
N ASN A 39 -32.70 2.66 3.51
CA ASN A 39 -33.32 3.63 2.63
C ASN A 39 -33.24 3.11 1.19
N PRO A 40 -34.27 3.39 0.36
CA PRO A 40 -34.19 3.05 -1.06
C PRO A 40 -32.98 3.75 -1.67
N LEU A 41 -32.27 3.05 -2.54
CA LEU A 41 -31.17 3.65 -3.30
C LEU A 41 -31.80 4.64 -4.29
N ILE A 42 -31.44 5.91 -4.16
CA ILE A 42 -31.72 6.93 -5.16
C ILE A 42 -30.41 7.24 -5.89
N LEU A 43 -30.52 7.47 -7.19
CA LEU A 43 -29.37 7.89 -7.98
C LEU A 43 -28.94 9.30 -7.49
N PRO A 44 -27.65 9.53 -7.24
CA PRO A 44 -27.19 10.88 -6.92
C PRO A 44 -27.49 11.82 -8.11
N PRO A 45 -27.75 13.12 -7.83
CA PRO A 45 -28.14 14.10 -8.85
C PRO A 45 -27.11 14.25 -9.99
N ASP A 46 -25.83 14.02 -9.68
CA ASP A 46 -24.70 14.22 -10.59
C ASP A 46 -24.03 12.87 -10.95
N PHE A 47 -24.81 11.79 -11.09
CA PHE A 47 -24.28 10.44 -11.35
C PHE A 47 -23.51 10.32 -12.67
N ASP A 48 -23.96 11.06 -13.68
CA ASP A 48 -23.37 11.04 -15.02
C ASP A 48 -22.24 12.07 -15.19
N ASP A 49 -22.02 12.93 -14.19
CA ASP A 49 -21.02 13.98 -14.24
C ASP A 49 -19.65 13.41 -13.82
N LEU A 50 -18.69 13.50 -14.74
CA LEU A 50 -17.29 13.17 -14.43
C LEU A 50 -16.58 14.42 -13.93
N PRO A 51 -15.65 14.29 -12.95
CA PRO A 51 -14.80 15.42 -12.58
C PRO A 51 -13.98 15.86 -13.79
N GLU A 52 -13.81 17.17 -13.95
CA GLU A 52 -12.88 17.71 -14.93
C GLU A 52 -11.46 17.25 -14.57
N PRO A 53 -10.63 16.88 -15.57
CA PRO A 53 -9.23 16.59 -15.32
C PRO A 53 -8.58 17.86 -14.78
N THR A 54 -7.99 17.77 -13.59
CA THR A 54 -7.11 18.84 -13.11
C THR A 54 -5.91 18.86 -14.03
N ASP A 55 -5.76 19.93 -14.80
CA ASP A 55 -4.43 20.31 -15.28
C ASP A 55 -3.63 20.58 -14.01
N GLU A 56 -2.81 19.60 -13.60
CA GLU A 56 -1.70 19.88 -12.70
C GLU A 56 -0.96 21.01 -13.40
N GLU A 57 -1.14 22.25 -12.92
CA GLU A 57 -0.21 23.34 -13.13
C GLU A 57 1.10 22.77 -12.65
N THR A 58 1.80 22.08 -13.56
CA THR A 58 3.17 21.66 -13.36
C THR A 58 3.83 23.01 -13.25
N SER A 59 4.01 23.45 -12.00
CA SER A 59 4.91 24.52 -11.67
C SER A 59 6.23 23.98 -12.17
N ALA A 60 6.52 24.24 -13.44
CA ALA A 60 7.78 23.97 -14.07
C ALA A 60 8.70 24.98 -13.42
N GLU A 61 9.10 24.65 -12.19
CA GLU A 61 10.31 25.17 -11.60
C GLU A 61 11.37 24.80 -12.63
N LYS A 62 11.77 25.80 -13.40
CA LYS A 62 12.86 25.69 -14.36
C LYS A 62 14.12 25.69 -13.51
N ASP A 63 14.29 24.63 -12.75
CA ASP A 63 15.58 24.32 -12.18
C ASP A 63 16.45 24.06 -13.41
N ASP A 64 17.44 24.92 -13.62
CA ASP A 64 18.51 24.73 -14.59
C ASP A 64 19.31 23.51 -14.15
N ILE A 65 18.75 22.32 -14.38
CA ILE A 65 19.36 21.06 -14.04
C ILE A 65 20.47 20.84 -15.06
N ASN A 66 21.72 21.04 -14.62
CA ASN A 66 22.87 20.79 -15.46
C ASN A 66 23.04 19.28 -15.68
N ILE A 67 22.66 18.83 -16.87
CA ILE A 67 22.60 17.40 -17.22
C ILE A 67 23.99 16.75 -17.20
N GLU A 68 25.05 17.51 -17.50
CA GLU A 68 26.42 17.01 -17.50
C GLU A 68 26.88 16.58 -16.11
N GLU A 69 26.48 17.32 -15.08
CA GLU A 69 26.76 17.00 -13.67
C GLU A 69 26.02 15.73 -13.22
N ILE A 70 24.77 15.56 -13.64
CA ILE A 70 23.96 14.37 -13.31
C ILE A 70 24.54 13.11 -13.95
N ILE A 71 24.99 13.22 -15.20
CA ILE A 71 25.49 12.09 -15.97
C ILE A 71 26.96 11.80 -15.61
N GLY A 72 27.61 12.67 -14.83
CA GLY A 72 28.96 12.46 -14.32
C GLY A 72 30.00 12.41 -15.44
N ILE A 73 29.79 13.14 -16.53
CA ILE A 73 30.74 13.22 -17.64
C ILE A 73 31.85 14.17 -17.22
N TYR A 74 32.87 13.63 -16.58
CA TYR A 74 34.15 14.33 -16.42
C TYR A 74 34.87 14.27 -17.77
N ASN A 75 35.12 15.43 -18.39
CA ASN A 75 35.99 15.53 -19.55
C ASN A 75 37.43 15.26 -19.07
N ASP A 76 37.80 13.99 -18.97
CA ASP A 76 39.20 13.59 -18.87
C ASP A 76 39.78 13.67 -20.29
N ASP A 77 40.11 14.90 -20.69
CA ASP A 77 40.78 15.21 -21.95
C ASP A 77 42.25 14.81 -21.88
N GLU A 78 42.56 13.54 -21.67
CA GLU A 78 43.90 12.98 -21.97
C GLU A 78 43.78 11.61 -22.63
N ASN A 79 43.54 11.65 -23.95
CA ASN A 79 44.34 10.97 -24.97
C ASN A 79 44.67 9.47 -24.74
N GLN A 80 44.01 8.57 -25.48
CA GLN A 80 44.69 7.61 -26.36
C GLN A 80 43.73 6.63 -27.07
N GLN A 81 43.66 6.81 -28.40
CA GLN A 81 43.89 5.76 -29.40
C GLN A 81 42.93 4.56 -29.49
N SER A 82 42.01 4.65 -30.46
CA SER A 82 41.56 3.62 -31.41
C SER A 82 42.20 2.23 -31.29
N SER A 83 41.38 1.17 -31.12
CA SER A 83 41.31 0.02 -32.04
C SER A 83 40.43 -1.14 -31.53
N GLU A 84 39.78 -1.79 -32.50
CA GLU A 84 39.21 -3.15 -32.51
C GLU A 84 37.96 -3.47 -31.67
N SER A 85 36.89 -3.79 -32.42
CA SER A 85 35.80 -4.67 -32.00
C SER A 85 36.35 -6.02 -31.50
N SER A 86 36.20 -6.32 -30.22
CA SER A 86 36.46 -7.65 -29.69
C SER A 86 35.30 -8.58 -30.02
N SER A 87 35.47 -9.36 -31.09
CA SER A 87 34.69 -10.56 -31.35
C SER A 87 34.79 -11.49 -30.15
N SER A 88 33.64 -11.92 -29.62
CA SER A 88 33.54 -12.91 -28.56
C SER A 88 33.84 -14.32 -29.08
N GLU A 89 35.08 -14.57 -29.54
CA GLU A 89 35.49 -15.85 -30.11
C GLU A 89 35.44 -17.00 -29.09
N SER A 90 35.54 -16.71 -27.79
CA SER A 90 35.70 -17.72 -26.75
C SER A 90 34.53 -18.71 -26.61
N THR A 91 33.28 -18.25 -26.77
CA THR A 91 32.10 -19.11 -26.54
C THR A 91 31.72 -19.90 -27.79
N GLU A 92 31.85 -19.27 -28.97
CA GLU A 92 31.56 -19.91 -30.24
C GLU A 92 32.54 -21.05 -30.55
N GLN A 93 33.85 -20.82 -30.31
CA GLN A 93 34.88 -21.84 -30.51
C GLN A 93 34.65 -23.08 -29.63
N TYR A 94 34.26 -22.88 -28.36
CA TYR A 94 33.95 -23.98 -27.43
C TYR A 94 32.78 -24.84 -27.92
N VAL A 95 31.75 -24.23 -28.50
CA VAL A 95 30.60 -24.97 -29.05
C VAL A 95 31.02 -25.79 -30.28
N LEU A 96 31.83 -25.21 -31.17
CA LEU A 96 32.31 -25.89 -32.40
C LEU A 96 33.16 -27.14 -32.10
N ASP A 97 34.03 -27.07 -31.09
CA ASP A 97 34.90 -28.20 -30.72
C ASP A 97 34.09 -29.40 -30.17
N ASN A 98 33.01 -29.12 -29.44
CA ASN A 98 32.15 -30.15 -28.85
C ASN A 98 31.24 -30.84 -29.88
N ILE A 99 30.85 -30.16 -30.96
CA ILE A 99 29.98 -30.75 -32.01
C ILE A 99 30.76 -31.52 -33.09
N SER A 100 32.08 -31.31 -33.18
CA SER A 100 32.93 -31.91 -34.24
C SER A 100 33.59 -33.24 -33.83
N THR A 101 33.32 -33.73 -32.60
CA THR A 101 33.98 -34.89 -31.99
C THR A 101 33.14 -36.19 -32.10
N ASP A 102 32.23 -36.27 -33.08
CA ASP A 102 31.55 -37.51 -33.51
C ASP A 102 31.77 -37.75 -35.02
#